data_AF-A0A8H8Z0R1-F1
#
_entry.id   AF-A0A8H8Z0R1-F1
#
_cell.length_a   1.000
_cell.length_b   1.000
_cell.length_c   1.000
_cell.angle_alpha   90.00
_cell.angle_beta   90.00
_cell.angle_gamma   90.00
#
_symmetry.space_group_name_H-M   'P 1'
#
loop_
_entity.id
_entity.type
_entity.pdbx_description
1 polymer ?
#
loop_
_entity_poly.entity_id
_entity_poly.type
_entity_poly.pdbx_seq_one_letter_code
_entity_poly.pdbx_strand_id
1 'polypeptide(L)'
;MPENERFHKLANLSKHFLDTIKIIAYRAESAMVNIVREFLPKPDQARAILRALYATEADLLPDYLNKTLTVRLHHSARVHTDEVIAKLCEELNATKTFFPRSGLRLIFKLGSS
;
A
#
# COMPACT_ATOMS: atom_id res chain seq x y z
N MET A 1 -21.26 23.24 36.42
CA MET A 1 -21.00 21.79 36.50
C MET A 1 -19.68 21.58 37.23
N PRO A 2 -19.60 20.63 38.16
CA PRO A 2 -18.39 20.39 38.95
C PRO A 2 -17.24 19.86 38.05
N GLU A 3 -15.99 20.18 38.39
CA GLU A 3 -14.81 19.95 37.53
C GLU A 3 -14.54 18.47 37.21
N ASN A 4 -15.09 17.57 38.02
CA ASN A 4 -14.97 16.11 37.95
C ASN A 4 -15.86 15.44 36.89
N GLU A 5 -16.75 16.19 36.21
CA GLU A 5 -17.63 15.68 35.15
C GLU A 5 -17.33 16.29 33.76
N ARG A 6 -16.15 16.88 33.57
CA ARG A 6 -15.76 17.32 32.23
C ARG A 6 -15.51 16.10 31.34
N PHE A 7 -16.35 15.92 30.31
CA PHE A 7 -16.09 14.98 29.21
C PHE A 7 -14.71 15.28 28.57
N HIS A 8 -13.69 14.56 29.00
CA HIS A 8 -12.31 14.74 28.54
C HIS A 8 -12.14 14.19 27.12
N LYS A 9 -12.18 15.08 26.12
CA LYS A 9 -11.31 15.11 24.90
C LYS A 9 -11.01 13.81 24.10
N LEU A 10 -11.74 12.72 24.26
CA LEU A 10 -11.51 11.47 23.50
C LEU A 10 -11.72 11.65 21.99
N ALA A 11 -12.71 12.46 21.58
CA ALA A 11 -13.02 12.69 20.17
C ALA A 11 -11.85 13.32 19.38
N ASN A 12 -11.09 14.23 20.00
CA ASN A 12 -9.96 14.88 19.34
C ASN A 12 -8.78 13.92 19.14
N LEU A 13 -8.50 13.05 20.11
CA LEU A 13 -7.41 12.07 20.03
C LEU A 13 -7.67 11.02 18.94
N SER A 14 -8.88 10.46 18.88
CA SER A 14 -9.28 9.53 17.83
C SER A 14 -9.20 10.17 16.43
N LYS A 15 -9.60 11.45 16.32
CA LYS A 15 -9.46 12.21 15.07
C LYS A 15 -7.99 12.35 14.66
N HIS A 16 -7.10 12.80 15.54
CA HIS A 16 -5.68 12.94 15.22
C HIS A 16 -5.02 11.62 14.83
N PHE A 17 -5.41 10.51 15.47
CA PHE A 17 -4.94 9.19 15.11
C PHE A 17 -5.36 8.80 13.69
N LEU A 18 -6.64 8.95 13.36
CA LEU A 18 -7.16 8.66 12.01
C LEU A 18 -6.56 9.58 10.95
N ASP A 19 -6.44 10.87 11.25
CA ASP A 19 -5.85 11.84 10.32
C ASP A 19 -4.36 11.54 10.07
N THR A 20 -3.65 11.03 11.07
CA THR A 20 -2.26 10.57 10.90
C THR A 20 -2.18 9.39 9.93
N ILE A 21 -3.04 8.38 10.10
CA ILE A 21 -3.12 7.23 9.18
C ILE A 21 -3.44 7.70 7.75
N LYS A 22 -4.41 8.60 7.60
CA LYS A 22 -4.79 9.17 6.29
C LYS A 22 -3.64 9.89 5.62
N ILE A 23 -2.89 10.71 6.36
CA ILE A 23 -1.73 11.45 5.82
C ILE A 23 -0.64 10.46 5.38
N ILE A 24 -0.36 9.43 6.17
CA ILE A 24 0.62 8.39 5.80
C ILE A 24 0.16 7.66 4.52
N ALA A 25 -1.10 7.23 4.46
CA ALA A 25 -1.67 6.58 3.29
C ALA A 25 -1.62 7.48 2.05
N TYR A 26 -2.02 8.75 2.18
CA TYR A 26 -1.97 9.74 1.11
C TYR A 26 -0.56 9.96 0.57
N ARG A 27 0.45 10.02 1.47
CA ARG A 27 1.86 10.17 1.07
C ARG A 27 2.39 8.92 0.39
N ALA A 28 2.07 7.73 0.91
CA ALA A 28 2.46 6.47 0.30
C ALA A 28 1.84 6.32 -1.10
N GLU A 29 0.55 6.61 -1.24
CA GLU A 29 -0.13 6.62 -2.54
C GLU A 29 0.51 7.62 -3.50
N SER A 30 0.80 8.84 -3.04
CA SER A 30 1.43 9.86 -3.89
C SER A 30 2.83 9.47 -4.34
N ALA A 31 3.61 8.78 -3.48
CA ALA A 31 4.90 8.21 -3.88
C ALA A 31 4.73 7.10 -4.93
N MET A 32 3.78 6.19 -4.76
CA MET A 32 3.48 5.14 -5.75
C MET A 32 2.98 5.73 -7.07
N VAL A 33 2.17 6.80 -7.04
CA VAL A 33 1.74 7.54 -8.25
C VAL A 33 2.96 8.09 -9.01
N ASN A 34 3.93 8.64 -8.29
CA ASN A 34 5.15 9.18 -8.90
C ASN A 34 6.03 8.11 -9.54
N ILE A 35 6.05 6.89 -9.00
CA ILE A 35 6.72 5.75 -9.65
C ILE A 35 5.95 5.34 -10.91
N VAL A 36 4.66 5.06 -10.76
CA VAL A 36 3.80 4.52 -11.83
C VAL A 36 3.73 5.44 -13.04
N ARG A 37 3.67 6.77 -12.83
CA ARG A 37 3.54 7.75 -13.92
C ARG A 37 4.74 7.77 -14.89
N GLU A 38 5.92 7.33 -14.46
CA GLU A 38 7.12 7.29 -15.31
C GLU A 38 7.03 6.20 -16.39
N PHE A 39 6.22 5.17 -16.13
CA PHE A 39 6.05 4.01 -17.02
C PHE A 39 4.76 4.08 -17.84
N LEU A 40 3.98 5.16 -17.72
CA LEU A 40 2.69 5.32 -18.39
C LEU A 40 2.77 6.30 -19.57
N PRO A 41 2.17 5.96 -20.73
CA PRO A 41 1.99 6.90 -21.84
C PRO A 41 1.14 8.12 -21.45
N LYS A 42 0.21 7.93 -20.49
CA LYS A 42 -0.66 8.98 -19.95
C LYS A 42 -0.51 9.05 -18.43
N PRO A 43 0.41 9.89 -17.92
CA PRO A 43 0.70 10.05 -16.49
C PRO A 43 -0.53 10.28 -15.60
N ASP A 44 -1.55 11.00 -16.12
CA ASP A 44 -2.78 11.32 -15.39
C ASP A 44 -3.60 10.08 -15.00
N GLN A 45 -3.36 8.92 -15.63
CA GLN A 45 -4.03 7.67 -15.32
C GLN A 45 -3.42 6.91 -14.13
N ALA A 46 -2.24 7.32 -13.64
CA ALA A 46 -1.52 6.61 -12.58
C ALA A 46 -2.38 6.37 -11.33
N ARG A 47 -3.09 7.41 -10.88
CA ARG A 47 -3.96 7.32 -9.71
C ARG A 47 -5.18 6.42 -9.93
N ALA A 48 -5.71 6.37 -11.15
CA ALA A 48 -6.81 5.47 -11.49
C ALA A 48 -6.36 4.00 -11.47
N ILE A 49 -5.15 3.71 -11.98
CA ILE A 49 -4.56 2.37 -11.95
C ILE A 49 -4.34 1.91 -10.51
N LEU A 50 -3.73 2.74 -9.66
CA LEU A 50 -3.51 2.39 -8.25
C LEU A 50 -4.83 2.21 -7.49
N ARG A 51 -5.85 3.03 -7.75
CA ARG A 51 -7.19 2.84 -7.16
C ARG A 51 -7.82 1.51 -7.57
N ALA A 52 -7.65 1.10 -8.82
CA ALA A 52 -8.11 -0.21 -9.28
C ALA A 52 -7.34 -1.34 -8.57
N LEU A 53 -6.02 -1.21 -8.42
CA LEU A 53 -5.17 -2.17 -7.72
C LEU A 53 -5.57 -2.32 -6.24
N TYR A 54 -5.91 -1.24 -5.54
CA TYR A 54 -6.36 -1.33 -4.14
C TYR A 54 -7.74 -1.97 -3.98
N ALA A 55 -8.53 -2.03 -5.05
CA ALA A 55 -9.83 -2.68 -5.06
C ALA A 55 -9.75 -4.18 -5.40
N THR A 56 -8.60 -4.67 -5.84
CA THR A 56 -8.37 -6.10 -6.08
C THR A 56 -7.82 -6.77 -4.83
N GLU A 57 -8.23 -8.02 -4.60
CA GLU A 57 -7.65 -8.85 -3.56
C GLU A 57 -6.16 -9.14 -3.87
N ALA A 58 -5.43 -9.58 -2.84
CA ALA A 58 -4.06 -10.04 -3.00
C ALA A 58 -3.82 -11.21 -2.06
N ASP A 59 -3.10 -12.22 -2.54
CA ASP A 59 -2.74 -13.34 -1.68
C ASP A 59 -1.56 -12.97 -0.80
N LEU A 60 -1.66 -13.30 0.49
CA LEU A 60 -0.57 -13.17 1.45
C LEU A 60 0.01 -14.55 1.74
N LEU A 61 1.23 -14.78 1.27
CA LEU A 61 1.92 -16.07 1.33
C LEU A 61 3.14 -15.96 2.25
N PRO A 62 2.99 -16.29 3.56
CA PRO A 62 4.11 -16.28 4.49
C PRO A 62 5.03 -17.47 4.23
N ASP A 63 6.33 -17.20 4.20
CA ASP A 63 7.40 -18.19 4.22
C ASP A 63 8.28 -17.94 5.43
N TYR A 64 8.03 -18.73 6.48
CA TYR A 64 8.73 -18.60 7.76
C TYR A 64 10.17 -19.11 7.70
N LEU A 65 10.50 -20.02 6.77
CA LEU A 65 11.85 -20.54 6.60
C LEU A 65 12.76 -19.48 5.99
N ASN A 66 12.30 -18.84 4.92
CA ASN A 66 13.03 -17.77 4.24
C ASN A 66 12.80 -16.38 4.85
N LYS A 67 11.97 -16.28 5.89
CA LYS A 67 11.58 -15.03 6.56
C LYS A 67 11.03 -13.97 5.60
N THR A 68 10.13 -14.39 4.72
CA THR A 68 9.48 -13.49 3.75
C THR A 68 7.96 -13.58 3.84
N LEU A 69 7.28 -12.48 3.50
CA LEU A 69 5.86 -12.44 3.27
C LEU A 69 5.63 -11.98 1.83
N THR A 70 5.21 -12.90 0.96
CA THR A 70 4.93 -12.55 -0.43
C THR A 70 3.52 -12.00 -0.54
N VAL A 71 3.40 -10.78 -1.08
CA VAL A 71 2.14 -10.14 -1.46
C VAL A 71 1.98 -10.37 -2.96
N ARG A 72 1.09 -11.29 -3.33
CA ARG A 72 0.83 -11.66 -4.72
C ARG A 72 -0.38 -10.89 -5.24
N LEU A 73 -0.13 -9.96 -6.14
CA LEU A 73 -1.14 -9.13 -6.79
C LEU A 73 -1.73 -9.87 -8.00
N HIS A 74 -3.04 -9.83 -8.20
CA HIS A 74 -3.65 -10.46 -9.37
C HIS A 74 -3.41 -9.65 -10.65
N HIS A 75 -3.35 -10.33 -11.80
CA HIS A 75 -3.27 -9.68 -13.10
C HIS A 75 -4.51 -8.83 -13.38
N SER A 76 -4.32 -7.76 -14.11
CA SER A 76 -5.36 -6.95 -14.70
C SER A 76 -5.80 -7.52 -16.06
N ALA A 77 -6.93 -7.07 -16.58
CA ALA A 77 -7.38 -7.42 -17.93
C ALA A 77 -6.51 -6.83 -19.05
N ARG A 78 -5.50 -6.01 -18.72
CA ARG A 78 -4.67 -5.26 -19.67
C ARG A 78 -3.19 -5.49 -19.40
N VAL A 79 -2.49 -6.07 -20.37
CA VAL A 79 -1.04 -6.36 -20.33
C VAL A 79 -0.20 -5.15 -19.91
N HIS A 80 -0.50 -3.98 -20.46
CA HIS A 80 0.25 -2.77 -20.13
C HIS A 80 0.08 -2.35 -18.65
N THR A 81 -1.08 -2.61 -18.05
CA THR A 81 -1.28 -2.35 -16.61
C THR A 81 -0.43 -3.29 -15.76
N ASP A 82 -0.29 -4.53 -16.18
CA ASP A 82 0.54 -5.54 -15.51
C ASP A 82 2.03 -5.20 -15.60
N GLU A 83 2.52 -4.73 -16.74
CA GLU A 83 3.90 -4.25 -16.91
C GLU A 83 4.23 -3.12 -15.93
N VAL A 84 3.31 -2.16 -15.80
CA VAL A 84 3.47 -1.00 -14.90
C VAL A 84 3.41 -1.44 -13.43
N ILE A 85 2.52 -2.36 -13.08
CA ILE A 85 2.45 -2.92 -11.71
C ILE A 85 3.71 -3.75 -11.41
N ALA A 86 4.27 -4.46 -12.38
CA ALA A 86 5.52 -5.19 -12.20
C ALA A 86 6.67 -4.22 -11.87
N LYS A 87 6.74 -3.07 -12.54
CA LYS A 87 7.72 -2.01 -12.20
C LYS A 87 7.51 -1.44 -10.82
N LEU A 88 6.27 -1.21 -10.41
CA LEU A 88 5.96 -0.83 -9.03
C LEU A 88 6.43 -1.90 -8.02
N CYS A 89 6.25 -3.19 -8.32
CA CYS A 89 6.72 -4.28 -7.46
C CYS A 89 8.25 -4.28 -7.32
N GLU A 90 8.99 -4.03 -8.41
CA GLU A 90 10.46 -3.90 -8.38
C GLU A 90 10.89 -2.80 -7.40
N GLU A 91 10.31 -1.60 -7.52
CA GLU A 91 10.60 -0.46 -6.64
C GLU A 91 10.25 -0.75 -5.17
N LEU A 92 9.07 -1.32 -4.91
CA LEU A 92 8.66 -1.69 -3.55
C LEU A 92 9.60 -2.75 -2.95
N ASN A 93 10.05 -3.73 -3.73
CA ASN A 93 10.99 -4.75 -3.29
C ASN A 93 12.39 -4.18 -2.99
N ALA A 94 12.81 -3.14 -3.72
CA ALA A 94 14.10 -2.47 -3.49
C ALA A 94 14.19 -1.81 -2.11
N THR A 95 13.05 -1.40 -1.53
CA THR A 95 12.99 -0.82 -0.17
C THR A 95 13.38 -1.80 0.94
N LYS A 96 13.38 -3.11 0.67
CA LYS A 96 13.65 -4.18 1.66
C LYS A 96 12.80 -4.04 2.93
N THR A 97 11.56 -3.59 2.79
CA THR A 97 10.63 -3.34 3.90
C THR A 97 10.28 -4.63 4.64
N PHE A 98 10.18 -4.55 5.97
CA PHE A 98 9.74 -5.64 6.83
C PHE A 98 8.30 -5.42 7.30
N PHE A 99 7.51 -6.50 7.33
CA PHE A 99 6.16 -6.46 7.88
C PHE A 99 6.23 -6.30 9.41
N PRO A 100 5.48 -5.35 10.01
CA PRO A 100 5.64 -4.99 11.41
C PRO A 100 5.59 -6.19 12.36
N ARG A 101 6.52 -6.21 13.33
CA ARG A 101 6.55 -7.18 14.45
C ARG A 101 6.62 -8.67 14.05
N SER A 102 6.89 -8.99 12.78
CA SER A 102 6.93 -10.37 12.29
C SER A 102 8.34 -10.85 11.92
N GLY A 103 9.26 -9.93 11.61
CA GLY A 103 10.56 -10.26 11.03
C GLY A 103 10.50 -10.78 9.59
N LEU A 104 9.32 -10.76 8.95
CA LEU A 104 9.13 -11.17 7.56
C LEU A 104 9.42 -9.99 6.62
N ARG A 105 10.32 -10.17 5.66
CA ARG A 105 10.56 -9.19 4.59
C ARG A 105 9.43 -9.26 3.56
N LEU A 106 8.86 -8.12 3.19
CA LEU A 106 7.83 -8.04 2.16
C LEU A 106 8.42 -8.28 0.78
N ILE A 107 7.73 -9.10 -0.02
CA ILE A 107 8.03 -9.36 -1.42
C ILE A 107 6.76 -9.15 -2.25
N PHE A 108 6.73 -8.14 -3.10
CA PHE A 108 5.63 -7.88 -4.02
C PHE A 108 5.88 -8.58 -5.34
N LYS A 109 4.87 -9.29 -5.85
CA LYS A 109 4.92 -9.95 -7.16
C LYS A 109 3.55 -9.89 -7.83
N LEU A 110 3.55 -9.77 -9.14
CA LEU A 110 2.39 -10.07 -9.95
C LEU A 110 2.23 -11.61 -9.97
N GLY A 111 1.05 -12.13 -9.58
CA GLY A 111 0.75 -13.56 -9.66
C GLY A 111 0.64 -14.00 -11.11
N SER A 112 0.90 -15.25 -11.47
CA SER A 112 0.76 -15.70 -12.87
C SER A 112 -0.72 -15.94 -13.23
N SER A 113 -1.12 -15.57 -14.45
CA SER A 113 -2.42 -15.95 -15.05
C SER A 113 -2.54 -17.46 -15.26
#